data_AF-A0A244EPY0-F1
#
_entry.id   AF-A0A244EPY0-F1
#
_cell.length_a   1.000
_cell.length_b   1.000
_cell.length_c   1.000
_cell.angle_alpha   90.00
_cell.angle_beta   90.00
_cell.angle_gamma   90.00
#
_symmetry.space_group_name_H-M   'P 1'
#
loop_
_entity.id
_entity.type
_entity.pdbx_description
1 polymer ?
#
loop_
_entity_poly.entity_id
_entity_poly.type
_entity_poly.pdbx_seq_one_letter_code
_entity_poly.pdbx_strand_id
1 'polypeptide(L)'
;MLVSSINISTPSNVKVSGTQISQTSSVSSTATDTLASTAGNTKDTSSLSSLARQLSEASARAEARDKSLSRKELGEKASQLTEQLVGGSYDANKALHNAEIPDSDDPERLERAKNATQFVNGSGKNPFAGMSRDQLSVIAYDESGDFTVNEKKSAWLESYRQERVWRQQVVAQGSAEYTATGKLTDFYTSVLDHYKGLSAIEQSQYPSSYETKLQEWIDLDYNYKTSTAEGNTGAKSLLDKVLNPESDLYKGQGDADL
;
A
#
# COMPACT_ATOMS: atom_id res chain seq x y z
N MET A 1 0.07 29.24 -36.96
CA MET A 1 0.95 28.46 -37.87
C MET A 1 2.38 28.67 -37.45
N LEU A 2 3.03 27.61 -36.97
CA LEU A 2 4.46 27.32 -37.10
C LEU A 2 4.64 25.95 -36.43
N VAL A 3 4.71 24.94 -37.29
CA VAL A 3 4.94 23.54 -36.96
C VAL A 3 6.44 23.33 -36.78
N SER A 4 6.85 22.77 -35.64
CA SER A 4 8.22 22.26 -35.46
C SER A 4 8.13 20.78 -35.16
N SER A 5 8.46 20.00 -36.18
CA SER A 5 8.53 18.55 -36.21
C SER A 5 9.66 18.04 -35.30
N ILE A 6 9.33 17.12 -34.39
CA ILE A 6 10.33 16.32 -33.67
C ILE A 6 10.47 15.00 -34.40
N ASN A 7 11.70 14.72 -34.81
CA ASN A 7 12.12 13.58 -35.61
C ASN A 7 12.21 12.33 -34.73
N ILE A 8 11.49 11.27 -35.10
CA ILE A 8 11.48 9.97 -34.41
C ILE A 8 12.69 9.17 -34.91
N SER A 9 13.62 8.86 -34.01
CA SER A 9 14.73 7.95 -34.29
C SER A 9 14.42 6.56 -33.73
N THR A 10 14.40 5.57 -34.63
CA THR A 10 14.18 4.14 -34.40
C THR A 10 15.27 3.49 -33.54
N PRO A 11 14.95 2.47 -32.72
CA PRO A 11 15.94 1.76 -31.89
C PRO A 11 16.78 0.78 -32.72
N SER A 12 18.10 0.80 -32.51
CA SER A 12 19.04 -0.15 -33.10
C SER A 12 19.24 -1.37 -32.18
N ASN A 13 19.14 -2.56 -32.79
CA ASN A 13 19.43 -3.89 -32.25
C ASN A 13 20.77 -3.96 -31.50
N VAL A 14 20.74 -4.41 -30.25
CA VAL A 14 21.93 -4.94 -29.56
C VAL A 14 21.74 -6.43 -29.30
N LYS A 15 22.69 -7.20 -29.80
CA LYS A 15 22.74 -8.66 -29.86
C LYS A 15 23.15 -9.22 -28.49
N VAL A 16 22.40 -10.22 -28.04
CA VAL A 16 22.58 -10.98 -26.80
C VAL A 16 23.72 -12.01 -26.94
N SER A 17 24.55 -12.11 -25.91
CA SER A 17 25.45 -13.23 -25.56
C SER A 17 25.51 -13.19 -24.03
N GLY A 18 25.21 -14.20 -23.23
CA GLY A 18 25.14 -15.64 -23.41
C GLY A 18 25.88 -16.23 -22.21
N THR A 19 25.23 -16.32 -21.04
CA THR A 19 25.80 -16.96 -19.84
C THR A 19 24.72 -17.76 -19.10
N GLN A 20 25.14 -18.95 -18.66
CA GLN A 20 24.37 -20.15 -18.36
C GLN A 20 23.34 -20.09 -17.23
N ILE A 21 22.33 -20.92 -17.46
CA ILE A 21 21.28 -21.43 -16.60
C ILE A 21 21.89 -22.27 -15.45
N SER A 22 21.38 -22.10 -14.22
CA SER A 22 21.45 -23.12 -13.18
C SER A 22 20.07 -23.28 -12.55
N GLN A 23 19.42 -24.39 -12.88
CA GLN A 23 18.27 -24.93 -12.18
C GLN A 23 18.74 -25.63 -10.91
N THR A 24 18.07 -25.42 -9.77
CA THR A 24 17.82 -26.49 -8.78
C THR A 24 16.57 -26.17 -7.95
N SER A 25 15.52 -26.94 -8.23
CA SER A 25 14.64 -27.66 -7.32
C SER A 25 13.91 -26.96 -6.16
N SER A 26 12.58 -26.98 -6.31
CA SER A 26 11.53 -26.94 -5.29
C SER A 26 11.71 -27.91 -4.12
N VAL A 27 11.44 -27.48 -2.89
CA VAL A 27 10.91 -28.35 -1.82
C VAL A 27 9.95 -27.56 -0.94
N SER A 28 8.69 -28.00 -0.88
CA SER A 28 7.77 -27.71 0.23
C SER A 28 7.71 -28.96 1.12
N SER A 29 7.91 -28.80 2.44
CA SER A 29 7.04 -29.40 3.49
C SER A 29 7.56 -29.12 4.90
N THR A 30 6.61 -28.64 5.70
CA THR A 30 6.42 -28.61 7.15
C THR A 30 7.34 -29.45 8.05
N ALA A 31 7.88 -28.83 9.11
CA ALA A 31 8.04 -29.47 10.42
C ALA A 31 8.08 -28.42 11.54
N THR A 32 7.17 -28.57 12.48
CA THR A 32 6.99 -27.84 13.74
C THR A 32 8.04 -28.22 14.80
N ASP A 33 8.39 -27.22 15.63
CA ASP A 33 8.91 -27.27 17.01
C ASP A 33 9.88 -28.37 17.46
N THR A 34 11.04 -27.95 18.01
CA THR A 34 11.52 -28.33 19.36
C THR A 34 12.71 -27.43 19.75
N LEU A 35 12.55 -26.66 20.83
CA LEU A 35 13.65 -26.03 21.59
C LEU A 35 14.50 -27.10 22.29
N ALA A 36 15.83 -26.99 22.22
CA ALA A 36 16.72 -27.18 23.36
C ALA A 36 18.13 -26.65 23.09
N SER A 37 18.63 -25.89 24.07
CA SER A 37 19.94 -25.24 24.18
C SER A 37 21.15 -25.98 23.62
N THR A 38 22.02 -25.22 22.94
CA THR A 38 23.47 -25.39 23.06
C THR A 38 24.10 -24.00 23.11
N ALA A 39 24.53 -23.62 24.31
CA ALA A 39 25.40 -22.47 24.53
C ALA A 39 26.82 -22.87 24.11
N GLY A 40 27.35 -22.19 23.10
CA GLY A 40 28.71 -22.36 22.61
C GLY A 40 28.94 -21.45 21.41
N ASN A 41 29.66 -20.35 21.63
CA ASN A 41 30.09 -19.34 20.67
C ASN A 41 30.18 -19.80 19.20
N THR A 42 29.16 -19.47 18.41
CA THR A 42 29.27 -19.24 16.98
C THR A 42 28.92 -17.79 16.71
N LYS A 43 29.97 -16.98 16.74
CA LYS A 43 30.01 -15.60 16.27
C LYS A 43 29.91 -15.63 14.75
N ASP A 44 28.75 -15.99 14.20
CA ASP A 44 28.41 -15.94 12.78
C ASP A 44 26.89 -16.08 12.60
N THR A 45 26.16 -15.02 12.97
CA THR A 45 24.85 -14.71 12.40
C THR A 45 24.91 -13.27 11.91
N SER A 46 25.17 -13.10 10.62
CA SER A 46 24.67 -12.03 9.76
C SER A 46 24.26 -10.74 10.50
N SER A 47 25.16 -9.75 10.51
CA SER A 47 24.90 -8.37 10.99
C SER A 47 23.69 -7.77 10.27
N LEU A 48 22.49 -8.00 10.80
CA LEU A 48 21.29 -7.29 10.38
C LEU A 48 21.54 -5.80 10.63
N SER A 49 21.31 -4.96 9.62
CA SER A 49 21.32 -3.51 9.81
C SER A 49 20.35 -3.11 10.93
N SER A 50 20.63 -2.03 11.66
CA SER A 50 19.76 -1.58 12.74
C SER A 50 18.34 -1.31 12.25
N LEU A 51 18.20 -0.80 11.02
CA LEU A 51 16.91 -0.63 10.35
C LEU A 51 16.19 -1.95 10.11
N ALA A 52 16.89 -3.01 9.68
CA ALA A 52 16.27 -4.33 9.49
C ALA A 52 15.71 -4.89 10.79
N ARG A 53 16.42 -4.70 11.91
CA ARG A 53 15.92 -5.08 13.24
C ARG A 53 14.68 -4.26 13.63
N GLN A 54 14.72 -2.93 13.47
CA GLN A 54 13.58 -2.05 13.76
C GLN A 54 12.35 -2.43 12.91
N LEU A 55 12.54 -2.74 11.62
CA LEU A 55 11.46 -3.20 10.75
C LEU A 55 10.88 -4.54 11.21
N SER A 56 11.72 -5.50 11.61
CA SER A 56 11.24 -6.79 12.12
C SER A 56 10.40 -6.63 13.39
N GLU A 57 10.85 -5.79 14.33
CA GLU A 57 10.14 -5.52 15.58
C GLU A 57 8.83 -4.75 15.32
N ALA A 58 8.85 -3.75 14.43
CA ALA A 58 7.68 -3.00 14.02
C ALA A 58 6.65 -3.88 13.30
N SER A 59 7.09 -4.78 12.43
CA SER A 59 6.20 -5.76 11.78
C SER A 59 5.52 -6.67 12.80
N ALA A 60 6.24 -7.19 13.79
CA ALA A 60 5.65 -8.02 14.84
C ALA A 60 4.58 -7.25 15.65
N ARG A 61 4.82 -5.96 15.94
CA ARG A 61 3.83 -5.09 16.61
C ARG A 61 2.64 -4.79 15.71
N ALA A 62 2.85 -4.54 14.42
CA ALA A 62 1.78 -4.33 13.45
C ALA A 62 0.87 -5.56 13.36
N GLU A 63 1.44 -6.77 13.30
CA GLU A 63 0.69 -8.01 13.32
C GLU A 63 -0.11 -8.20 14.61
N ALA A 64 0.50 -7.90 15.78
CA ALA A 64 -0.19 -8.00 17.06
C ALA A 64 -1.38 -7.02 17.12
N ARG A 65 -1.17 -5.79 16.67
CA ARG A 65 -2.20 -4.75 16.55
C ARG A 65 -3.33 -5.20 15.62
N ASP A 66 -3.02 -5.69 14.42
CA ASP A 66 -3.99 -6.17 13.43
C ASP A 66 -4.81 -7.37 13.92
N LYS A 67 -4.20 -8.27 14.70
CA LYS A 67 -4.91 -9.43 15.30
C LYS A 67 -5.82 -9.03 16.46
N SER A 68 -5.49 -7.97 17.18
CA SER A 68 -6.20 -7.53 18.39
C SER A 68 -7.38 -6.59 18.13
N LEU A 69 -7.39 -5.88 17.00
CA LEU A 69 -8.36 -4.83 16.71
C LEU A 69 -9.33 -5.25 15.61
N SER A 70 -10.60 -4.87 15.76
CA SER A 70 -11.58 -4.97 14.69
C SER A 70 -11.21 -4.03 13.53
N ARG A 71 -11.74 -4.32 12.34
CA ARG A 71 -11.57 -3.45 11.17
C ARG A 71 -12.00 -2.01 11.43
N LYS A 72 -13.03 -1.79 12.25
CA LYS A 72 -13.49 -0.44 12.60
C LYS A 72 -12.45 0.27 13.47
N GLU A 73 -11.97 -0.39 14.53
CA GLU A 73 -10.94 0.15 15.42
C GLU A 73 -9.62 0.40 14.66
N LEU A 74 -9.28 -0.46 13.70
CA LEU A 74 -8.15 -0.24 12.79
C LEU A 74 -8.31 1.05 11.97
N GLY A 75 -9.50 1.34 11.46
CA GLY A 75 -9.75 2.56 10.68
C GLY A 75 -9.72 3.83 11.53
N GLU A 76 -10.26 3.75 12.74
CA GLU A 76 -10.16 4.84 13.73
C GLU A 76 -8.69 5.11 14.08
N LYS A 77 -7.91 4.06 14.34
CA LYS A 77 -6.47 4.16 14.62
C LYS A 77 -5.68 4.69 13.42
N ALA A 78 -5.95 4.22 12.20
CA ALA A 78 -5.32 4.73 10.99
C ALA A 78 -5.56 6.24 10.82
N SER A 79 -6.80 6.67 11.08
CA SER A 79 -7.20 8.09 10.99
C SER A 79 -6.51 8.93 12.07
N GLN A 80 -6.47 8.46 13.31
CA GLN A 80 -5.76 9.11 14.41
C GLN A 80 -4.27 9.28 14.11
N LEU A 81 -3.60 8.20 13.68
CA LEU A 81 -2.17 8.24 13.37
C LEU A 81 -1.89 9.16 12.18
N THR A 82 -2.74 9.14 11.15
CA THR A 82 -2.58 10.05 9.99
C THR A 82 -2.71 11.52 10.40
N GLU A 83 -3.67 11.87 11.28
CA GLU A 83 -3.82 13.23 11.81
C GLU A 83 -2.56 13.70 12.57
N GLN A 84 -1.90 12.80 13.30
CA GLN A 84 -0.64 13.09 13.99
C GLN A 84 0.56 13.27 13.06
N LEU A 85 0.51 12.75 11.83
CA LEU A 85 1.61 12.85 10.86
C LEU A 85 1.46 14.00 9.88
N VAL A 86 0.23 14.27 9.44
CA VAL A 86 -0.04 15.23 8.35
C VAL A 86 -1.23 16.15 8.59
N GLY A 87 -1.87 16.05 9.77
CA GLY A 87 -2.96 16.92 10.16
C GLY A 87 -2.52 18.16 10.94
N GLY A 88 -3.51 18.89 11.46
CA GLY A 88 -3.27 20.13 12.20
C GLY A 88 -2.50 19.90 13.51
N SER A 89 -2.66 18.72 14.11
CA SER A 89 -1.91 18.36 15.33
C SER A 89 -0.40 18.25 15.09
N TYR A 90 0.03 17.77 13.92
CA TYR A 90 1.44 17.76 13.52
C TYR A 90 2.00 19.18 13.44
N ASP A 91 1.28 20.06 12.72
CA ASP A 91 1.75 21.43 12.48
C ASP A 91 1.86 22.23 13.79
N ALA A 92 0.91 22.03 14.71
CA ALA A 92 0.94 22.63 16.05
C ALA A 92 2.16 22.20 16.87
N ASN A 93 2.67 20.98 16.67
CA ASN A 93 3.79 20.40 17.42
C ASN A 93 5.08 20.30 16.60
N LYS A 94 5.15 20.96 15.43
CA LYS A 94 6.27 20.82 14.49
C LYS A 94 7.64 21.10 15.13
N ALA A 95 7.74 22.09 16.02
CA ALA A 95 8.99 22.41 16.71
C ALA A 95 9.45 21.27 17.65
N LEU A 96 8.50 20.60 18.32
CA LEU A 96 8.79 19.44 19.17
C LEU A 96 9.27 18.27 18.31
N HIS A 97 8.56 17.96 17.22
CA HIS A 97 8.94 16.87 16.30
C HIS A 97 10.31 17.10 15.66
N ASN A 98 10.66 18.35 15.33
CA ASN A 98 11.98 18.71 14.81
C ASN A 98 13.11 18.56 15.85
N ALA A 99 12.79 18.56 17.14
CA ALA A 99 13.75 18.40 18.22
C ALA A 99 13.87 16.96 18.72
N GLU A 100 13.05 16.02 18.20
CA GLU A 100 13.11 14.61 18.56
C GLU A 100 14.46 14.00 18.15
N ILE A 101 15.14 13.40 19.13
CA ILE A 101 16.38 12.64 18.92
C ILE A 101 16.09 11.21 19.36
N PRO A 102 16.36 10.20 18.51
CA PRO A 102 16.16 8.80 18.89
C PRO A 102 17.00 8.44 20.12
N ASP A 103 16.41 7.73 21.09
CA ASP A 103 17.14 7.17 22.24
C ASP A 103 17.99 5.97 21.78
N SER A 104 19.19 6.23 21.25
CA SER A 104 20.15 5.23 20.79
C SER A 104 21.51 5.85 20.48
N ASP A 105 22.56 5.08 20.75
CA ASP A 105 23.95 5.42 20.36
C ASP A 105 24.31 4.99 18.93
N ASP A 106 23.38 4.40 18.17
CA ASP A 106 23.62 3.97 16.79
C ASP A 106 23.72 5.18 15.84
N PRO A 107 24.91 5.44 15.25
CA PRO A 107 25.09 6.59 14.37
C PRO A 107 24.21 6.53 13.12
N GLU A 108 23.89 5.33 12.60
CA GLU A 108 23.01 5.20 11.43
C GLU A 108 21.57 5.60 11.77
N ARG A 109 21.08 5.22 12.96
CA ARG A 109 19.74 5.61 13.45
C ARG A 109 19.66 7.12 13.68
N LEU A 110 20.67 7.70 14.32
CA LEU A 110 20.72 9.15 14.57
C LEU A 110 20.75 9.96 13.26
N GLU A 111 21.58 9.56 12.29
CA GLU A 111 21.66 10.25 11.01
C GLU A 111 20.37 10.08 10.18
N ARG A 112 19.73 8.91 10.24
CA ARG A 112 18.45 8.69 9.56
C ARG A 112 17.32 9.57 10.12
N ALA A 113 17.21 9.70 11.44
CA ALA A 113 16.22 10.59 12.07
C ALA A 113 16.49 12.07 11.73
N LYS A 114 17.76 12.48 11.69
CA LYS A 114 18.17 13.81 11.22
C LYS A 114 17.78 14.02 9.74
N ASN A 115 18.02 13.05 8.87
CA ASN A 115 17.64 13.10 7.46
C ASN A 115 16.11 13.18 7.28
N ALA A 116 15.34 12.43 8.08
CA ALA A 116 13.88 12.53 8.09
C ALA A 116 13.41 13.95 8.45
N THR A 117 13.99 14.54 9.50
CA THR A 117 13.71 15.92 9.91
C THR A 117 14.07 16.93 8.82
N GLN A 118 15.23 16.79 8.17
CA GLN A 118 15.60 17.65 7.05
C GLN A 118 14.64 17.50 5.86
N PHE A 119 14.22 16.28 5.53
CA PHE A 119 13.28 16.02 4.45
C PHE A 119 11.92 16.69 4.68
N VAL A 120 11.30 16.50 5.84
CA VAL A 120 9.99 17.09 6.13
C VAL A 120 10.02 18.62 6.23
N ASN A 121 11.20 19.20 6.47
CA ASN A 121 11.43 20.66 6.42
C ASN A 121 11.85 21.16 5.02
N GLY A 122 11.90 20.29 4.01
CA GLY A 122 12.13 20.65 2.61
C GLY A 122 13.59 20.79 2.18
N SER A 123 14.55 20.37 3.01
CA SER A 123 15.99 20.51 2.72
C SER A 123 16.74 19.19 2.52
N GLY A 124 16.06 18.04 2.71
CA GLY A 124 16.65 16.70 2.63
C GLY A 124 15.97 15.78 1.62
N LYS A 125 16.55 14.60 1.40
CA LYS A 125 15.88 13.50 0.68
C LYS A 125 15.14 12.63 1.68
N ASN A 126 14.04 12.02 1.25
CA ASN A 126 13.32 11.06 2.08
C ASN A 126 14.24 9.87 2.39
N PRO A 127 14.56 9.58 3.67
CA PRO A 127 15.45 8.47 4.04
C PRO A 127 14.87 7.09 3.72
N PHE A 128 13.58 7.03 3.39
CA PHE A 128 12.83 5.81 3.12
C PHE A 128 12.45 5.65 1.65
N ALA A 129 12.98 6.51 0.77
CA ALA A 129 12.71 6.45 -0.66
C ALA A 129 13.03 5.07 -1.25
N GLY A 130 12.07 4.49 -1.96
CA GLY A 130 12.24 3.18 -2.62
C GLY A 130 12.01 1.95 -1.73
N MET A 131 11.66 2.11 -0.45
CA MET A 131 11.17 0.98 0.34
C MET A 131 9.82 0.47 -0.18
N SER A 132 9.52 -0.80 0.12
CA SER A 132 8.22 -1.38 -0.22
C SER A 132 7.11 -0.73 0.60
N ARG A 133 5.88 -0.75 0.06
CA ARG A 133 4.72 -0.20 0.75
C ARG A 133 4.51 -0.82 2.13
N ASP A 134 4.69 -2.14 2.27
CA ASP A 134 4.57 -2.85 3.55
C ASP A 134 5.55 -2.33 4.59
N GLN A 135 6.82 -2.12 4.20
CA GLN A 135 7.84 -1.56 5.08
C GLN A 135 7.51 -0.12 5.48
N LEU A 136 7.00 0.67 4.54
CA LEU A 136 6.57 2.04 4.83
C LEU A 136 5.36 2.08 5.77
N SER A 137 4.42 1.16 5.61
CA SER A 137 3.24 1.04 6.47
C SER A 137 3.61 0.70 7.91
N VAL A 138 4.50 -0.29 8.11
CA VAL A 138 4.93 -0.66 9.49
C VAL A 138 5.70 0.46 10.16
N ILE A 139 6.45 1.30 9.43
CA ILE A 139 7.08 2.50 10.01
C ILE A 139 6.02 3.57 10.32
N ALA A 140 5.19 3.93 9.34
CA ALA A 140 4.26 5.06 9.47
C ALA A 140 3.26 4.86 10.60
N TYR A 141 2.80 3.62 10.81
CA TYR A 141 1.81 3.28 11.84
C TYR A 141 2.42 2.70 13.13
N ASP A 142 3.73 2.78 13.32
CA ASP A 142 4.36 2.33 14.57
C ASP A 142 4.10 3.30 15.74
N GLU A 143 3.66 2.72 16.86
CA GLU A 143 3.29 3.44 18.09
C GLU A 143 4.35 3.28 19.20
N SER A 144 5.43 2.52 18.97
CA SER A 144 6.37 2.13 20.02
C SER A 144 7.36 3.22 20.44
N GLY A 145 7.55 4.23 19.58
CA GLY A 145 8.60 5.24 19.73
C GLY A 145 9.95 4.82 19.13
N ASP A 146 10.04 3.66 18.48
CA ASP A 146 11.25 3.23 17.76
C ASP A 146 11.60 4.16 16.60
N PHE A 147 10.60 4.83 16.03
CA PHE A 147 10.73 5.85 14.99
C PHE A 147 10.24 7.20 15.52
N THR A 148 11.00 8.25 15.24
CA THR A 148 10.58 9.64 15.47
C THR A 148 9.34 9.98 14.65
N VAL A 149 8.57 11.00 15.05
CA VAL A 149 7.39 11.45 14.30
C VAL A 149 7.77 11.89 12.89
N ASN A 150 8.94 12.53 12.71
CA ASN A 150 9.43 12.93 11.39
C ASN A 150 9.84 11.74 10.52
N GLU A 151 10.36 10.65 11.10
CA GLU A 151 10.55 9.38 10.37
C GLU A 151 9.20 8.81 9.92
N LYS A 152 8.23 8.68 10.83
CA LYS A 152 6.90 8.16 10.49
C LYS A 152 6.21 8.98 9.39
N LYS A 153 6.28 10.31 9.48
CA LYS A 153 5.79 11.21 8.43
C LYS A 153 6.53 11.00 7.11
N SER A 154 7.84 10.83 7.14
CA SER A 154 8.64 10.55 5.93
C SER A 154 8.20 9.25 5.26
N ALA A 155 7.97 8.18 6.04
CA ALA A 155 7.48 6.91 5.52
C ALA A 155 6.08 7.04 4.90
N TRP A 156 5.17 7.75 5.59
CA TRP A 156 3.83 8.04 5.08
C TRP A 156 3.87 8.83 3.76
N LEU A 157 4.73 9.86 3.67
CA LEU A 157 4.88 10.69 2.46
C LEU A 157 5.45 9.90 1.28
N GLU A 158 6.36 8.95 1.53
CA GLU A 158 6.85 8.06 0.48
C GLU A 158 5.74 7.11 0.00
N SER A 159 4.97 6.52 0.91
CA SER A 159 3.82 5.66 0.56
C SER A 159 2.81 6.45 -0.27
N TYR A 160 2.47 7.67 0.14
CA TYR A 160 1.60 8.57 -0.61
C TYR A 160 2.16 8.95 -1.99
N ARG A 161 3.47 9.16 -2.10
CA ARG A 161 4.12 9.41 -3.40
C ARG A 161 3.98 8.20 -4.33
N GLN A 162 4.26 6.99 -3.84
CA GLN A 162 4.12 5.75 -4.60
C GLN A 162 2.67 5.54 -5.04
N GLU A 163 1.71 5.78 -4.13
CA GLU A 163 0.27 5.72 -4.39
C GLU A 163 -0.14 6.65 -5.54
N ARG A 164 0.32 7.91 -5.52
CA ARG A 164 -0.01 8.87 -6.57
C ARG A 164 0.50 8.46 -7.94
N VAL A 165 1.71 7.91 -8.00
CA VAL A 165 2.29 7.41 -9.25
C VAL A 165 1.48 6.23 -9.78
N TRP A 166 1.16 5.26 -8.92
CA TRP A 166 0.35 4.11 -9.30
C TRP A 166 -1.06 4.53 -9.77
N ARG A 167 -1.73 5.45 -9.05
CA ARG A 167 -3.06 5.96 -9.44
C ARG A 167 -3.06 6.61 -10.82
N GLN A 168 -2.04 7.39 -11.14
CA GLN A 168 -1.92 8.01 -12.46
C GLN A 168 -1.77 6.96 -13.55
N GLN A 169 -0.98 5.91 -13.30
CA GLN A 169 -0.77 4.81 -14.25
C GLN A 169 -2.06 4.00 -14.47
N VAL A 170 -2.72 3.56 -13.41
CA VAL A 170 -3.92 2.72 -13.52
C VAL A 170 -5.09 3.47 -14.15
N VAL A 171 -5.25 4.78 -13.89
CA VAL A 171 -6.26 5.62 -14.56
C VAL A 171 -5.96 5.74 -16.06
N ALA A 172 -4.70 5.95 -16.44
CA ALA A 172 -4.32 6.01 -17.85
C ALA A 172 -4.56 4.68 -18.57
N GLN A 173 -4.24 3.55 -17.92
CA GLN A 173 -4.51 2.20 -18.42
C GLN A 173 -6.02 1.95 -18.59
N GLY A 174 -6.83 2.27 -17.58
CA GLY A 174 -8.29 2.15 -17.66
C GLY A 174 -8.90 3.03 -18.75
N SER A 175 -8.39 4.25 -18.94
CA SER A 175 -8.83 5.11 -20.05
C SER A 175 -8.50 4.50 -21.42
N ALA A 176 -7.35 3.85 -21.56
CA ALA A 176 -6.96 3.17 -22.79
C ALA A 176 -7.81 1.91 -23.04
N GLU A 177 -8.04 1.11 -22.00
CA GLU A 177 -8.94 -0.05 -22.03
C GLU A 177 -10.34 0.35 -22.49
N TYR A 178 -10.94 1.34 -21.82
CA TYR A 178 -12.26 1.85 -22.19
C TYR A 178 -12.32 2.33 -23.64
N THR A 179 -11.28 3.02 -24.11
CA THR A 179 -11.22 3.49 -25.50
C THR A 179 -11.18 2.31 -26.48
N ALA A 180 -10.42 1.27 -26.19
CA ALA A 180 -10.26 0.11 -27.05
C ALA A 180 -11.47 -0.83 -27.04
N THR A 181 -12.03 -1.12 -25.86
CA THR A 181 -13.02 -2.21 -25.67
C THR A 181 -14.39 -1.70 -25.25
N GLY A 182 -14.47 -0.52 -24.64
CA GLY A 182 -15.67 -0.03 -23.94
C GLY A 182 -15.83 -0.57 -22.52
N LYS A 183 -14.84 -1.31 -21.99
CA LYS A 183 -14.85 -1.96 -20.67
C LYS A 183 -13.85 -1.31 -19.71
N LEU A 184 -13.91 -1.72 -18.45
CA LEU A 184 -13.00 -1.31 -17.37
C LEU A 184 -12.61 -2.52 -16.48
N THR A 185 -12.67 -3.72 -17.04
CA THR A 185 -12.45 -4.97 -16.32
C THR A 185 -11.01 -5.06 -15.84
N ASP A 186 -10.03 -4.75 -16.70
CA ASP A 186 -8.61 -4.77 -16.33
C ASP A 186 -8.28 -3.67 -15.31
N PHE A 187 -8.92 -2.51 -15.44
CA PHE A 187 -8.85 -1.44 -14.45
C PHE A 187 -9.32 -1.91 -13.06
N TYR A 188 -10.50 -2.53 -12.96
CA TYR A 188 -11.02 -3.01 -11.67
C TYR A 188 -10.16 -4.14 -11.11
N THR A 189 -9.62 -5.04 -11.95
CA THR A 189 -8.65 -6.06 -11.51
C THR A 189 -7.40 -5.40 -10.90
N SER A 190 -6.84 -4.40 -11.55
CA SER A 190 -5.67 -3.68 -11.03
C SER A 190 -5.94 -2.99 -9.70
N VAL A 191 -7.14 -2.43 -9.51
CA VAL A 191 -7.56 -1.81 -8.24
C VAL A 191 -7.75 -2.86 -7.15
N LEU A 192 -8.32 -4.03 -7.48
CA LEU A 192 -8.50 -5.14 -6.54
C LEU A 192 -7.16 -5.70 -6.07
N ASP A 193 -6.23 -5.93 -6.99
CA ASP A 193 -4.88 -6.41 -6.67
C ASP A 193 -4.14 -5.42 -5.78
N HIS A 194 -4.24 -4.13 -6.08
CA HIS A 194 -3.67 -3.09 -5.24
C HIS A 194 -4.25 -3.08 -3.82
N TYR A 195 -5.59 -3.17 -3.69
CA TYR A 195 -6.27 -3.25 -2.38
C TYR A 195 -5.81 -4.46 -1.56
N LYS A 196 -5.69 -5.64 -2.18
CA LYS A 196 -5.22 -6.87 -1.53
C LYS A 196 -3.78 -6.77 -1.04
N GLY A 197 -2.96 -5.95 -1.69
CA GLY A 197 -1.59 -5.66 -1.27
C GLY A 197 -1.46 -4.63 -0.14
N LEU A 198 -2.55 -4.05 0.35
CA LEU A 198 -2.51 -3.11 1.48
C LEU A 198 -2.44 -3.86 2.82
N SER A 199 -1.79 -3.26 3.81
CA SER A 199 -1.85 -3.75 5.20
C SER A 199 -3.28 -3.68 5.77
N ALA A 200 -3.61 -4.48 6.79
CA ALA A 200 -4.98 -4.51 7.32
C ALA A 200 -5.43 -3.15 7.89
N ILE A 201 -4.50 -2.38 8.48
CA ILE A 201 -4.77 -1.00 8.90
C ILE A 201 -5.07 -0.06 7.71
N GLU A 202 -4.47 -0.27 6.55
CA GLU A 202 -4.78 0.53 5.35
C GLU A 202 -6.07 0.06 4.67
N GLN A 203 -6.30 -1.26 4.59
CA GLN A 203 -7.55 -1.82 4.08
C GLN A 203 -8.75 -1.31 4.88
N SER A 204 -8.59 -1.11 6.19
CA SER A 204 -9.64 -0.62 7.08
C SER A 204 -10.24 0.74 6.68
N GLN A 205 -9.51 1.54 5.91
CA GLN A 205 -9.94 2.85 5.40
C GLN A 205 -10.96 2.76 4.25
N TYR A 206 -11.16 1.58 3.68
CA TYR A 206 -12.14 1.33 2.62
C TYR A 206 -13.46 0.83 3.23
N PRO A 207 -14.59 0.79 2.49
CA PRO A 207 -15.77 0.05 2.92
C PRO A 207 -15.48 -1.46 3.08
N SER A 208 -16.16 -2.15 4.01
CA SER A 208 -16.00 -3.60 4.17
C SER A 208 -16.41 -4.40 2.92
N SER A 209 -17.29 -3.85 2.09
CA SER A 209 -17.74 -4.43 0.83
C SER A 209 -16.84 -4.13 -0.37
N TYR A 210 -15.71 -3.42 -0.19
CA TYR A 210 -14.91 -2.89 -1.30
C TYR A 210 -14.37 -4.00 -2.21
N GLU A 211 -13.78 -5.04 -1.65
CA GLU A 211 -13.29 -6.20 -2.41
C GLU A 211 -14.40 -6.91 -3.17
N THR A 212 -15.51 -7.24 -2.51
CA THR A 212 -16.66 -7.91 -3.15
C THR A 212 -17.19 -7.07 -4.31
N LYS A 213 -17.30 -5.75 -4.12
CA LYS A 213 -17.80 -4.84 -5.15
C LYS A 213 -16.87 -4.77 -6.37
N LEU A 214 -15.55 -4.75 -6.15
CA LEU A 214 -14.58 -4.80 -7.24
C LEU A 214 -14.68 -6.13 -7.99
N GLN A 215 -14.80 -7.25 -7.27
CA GLN A 215 -14.98 -8.57 -7.88
C GLN A 215 -16.27 -8.64 -8.70
N GLU A 216 -17.38 -8.12 -8.19
CA GLU A 216 -18.66 -8.06 -8.92
C GLU A 216 -18.53 -7.27 -10.22
N TRP A 217 -17.81 -6.14 -10.23
CA TRP A 217 -17.58 -5.36 -11.44
C TRP A 217 -16.69 -6.09 -12.46
N ILE A 218 -15.69 -6.83 -11.98
CA ILE A 218 -14.85 -7.69 -12.82
C ILE A 218 -15.69 -8.80 -13.44
N ASP A 219 -16.47 -9.52 -12.64
CA ASP A 219 -17.29 -10.66 -13.07
C ASP A 219 -18.41 -10.25 -14.03
N LEU A 220 -18.93 -9.03 -13.89
CA LEU A 220 -19.93 -8.46 -14.78
C LEU A 220 -19.38 -8.21 -16.19
N ASP A 221 -18.08 -7.88 -16.30
CA ASP A 221 -17.38 -7.56 -17.54
C ASP A 221 -18.21 -6.60 -18.41
N TYR A 222 -18.66 -5.50 -17.79
CA TYR A 222 -19.64 -4.61 -18.40
C TYR A 222 -19.03 -3.77 -19.52
N ASN A 223 -19.66 -3.83 -20.69
CA ASN A 223 -19.34 -2.97 -21.81
C ASN A 223 -20.22 -1.72 -21.79
N TYR A 224 -19.62 -0.60 -21.41
CA TYR A 224 -20.27 0.68 -21.28
C TYR A 224 -20.65 1.31 -22.64
N LYS A 225 -20.06 0.87 -23.75
CA LYS A 225 -20.40 1.38 -25.09
C LYS A 225 -21.63 0.71 -25.67
N THR A 226 -21.81 -0.58 -25.40
CA THR A 226 -22.97 -1.37 -25.87
C THR A 226 -24.05 -1.49 -24.79
N SER A 227 -23.75 -1.06 -23.57
CA SER A 227 -24.61 -1.20 -22.38
C SER A 227 -24.94 -2.66 -22.03
N THR A 228 -24.01 -3.58 -22.27
CA THR A 228 -24.22 -5.02 -22.08
C THR A 228 -23.26 -5.62 -21.04
N ALA A 229 -23.79 -6.48 -20.17
CA ALA A 229 -22.99 -7.36 -19.33
C ALA A 229 -22.53 -8.58 -20.14
N GLU A 230 -21.22 -8.69 -20.36
CA GLU A 230 -20.61 -9.75 -21.19
C GLU A 230 -19.99 -10.86 -20.34
N GLY A 231 -19.94 -10.68 -19.02
CA GLY A 231 -19.41 -11.64 -18.06
C GLY A 231 -20.42 -12.67 -17.55
N ASN A 232 -20.09 -13.34 -16.44
CA ASN A 232 -20.82 -14.52 -16.00
C ASN A 232 -22.25 -14.19 -15.52
N THR A 233 -23.22 -15.01 -15.93
CA THR A 233 -24.67 -14.71 -15.90
C THR A 233 -25.29 -14.50 -14.52
N GLY A 234 -24.58 -14.79 -13.42
CA GLY A 234 -25.02 -14.45 -12.05
C GLY A 234 -25.10 -12.93 -11.80
N ALA A 235 -24.23 -12.15 -12.46
CA ALA A 235 -24.18 -10.69 -12.32
C ALA A 235 -25.29 -9.95 -13.11
N LYS A 236 -25.88 -10.60 -14.13
CA LYS A 236 -27.05 -10.07 -14.86
C LYS A 236 -28.26 -9.88 -13.94
N SER A 237 -28.45 -10.80 -12.98
CA SER A 237 -29.50 -10.69 -11.96
C SER A 237 -29.27 -9.53 -10.98
N LEU A 238 -28.02 -9.11 -10.76
CA LEU A 238 -27.68 -7.98 -9.89
C LEU A 238 -27.78 -6.65 -10.63
N LEU A 239 -27.40 -6.59 -11.91
CA LEU A 239 -27.61 -5.39 -12.73
C LEU A 239 -29.09 -5.07 -12.92
N ASP A 240 -29.93 -6.09 -13.12
CA ASP A 240 -31.39 -5.94 -13.11
C ASP A 240 -31.94 -5.51 -11.75
N LYS A 241 -31.19 -5.67 -10.65
CA LYS A 241 -31.56 -5.12 -9.33
C LYS A 241 -31.01 -3.72 -9.10
N VAL A 242 -29.83 -3.38 -9.60
CA VAL A 242 -29.16 -2.09 -9.35
C VAL A 242 -29.61 -1.00 -10.35
N LEU A 243 -29.92 -1.38 -11.59
CA LEU A 243 -30.39 -0.45 -12.64
C LEU A 243 -31.92 -0.32 -12.67
N ASN A 244 -32.65 -1.12 -11.89
CA ASN A 244 -34.10 -1.03 -11.82
C ASN A 244 -34.50 0.00 -10.75
N PRO A 245 -35.14 1.12 -11.14
CA PRO A 245 -35.51 2.21 -10.22
C PRO A 245 -36.58 1.79 -9.20
N GLU A 246 -37.19 0.61 -9.34
CA GLU A 246 -38.14 0.04 -8.38
C GLU A 246 -37.52 -0.95 -7.38
N SER A 247 -36.19 -1.11 -7.38
CA SER A 247 -35.54 -2.01 -6.42
C SER A 247 -35.65 -1.51 -4.98
N ASP A 248 -36.05 -2.40 -4.07
CA ASP A 248 -36.17 -2.10 -2.63
C ASP A 248 -34.82 -1.80 -1.95
N LEU A 249 -33.70 -1.88 -2.68
CA LEU A 249 -32.35 -1.60 -2.18
C LEU A 249 -32.15 -0.14 -1.73
N TYR A 250 -32.98 0.78 -2.23
CA TYR A 250 -32.98 2.20 -1.87
C TYR A 250 -34.20 2.63 -1.04
N LYS A 251 -35.10 1.70 -0.66
CA LYS A 251 -36.12 2.01 0.34
C LYS A 251 -35.42 2.08 1.68
N GLY A 252 -35.13 3.31 2.10
CA GLY A 252 -34.50 3.60 3.37
C GLY A 252 -35.21 2.85 4.49
N GLN A 253 -34.43 2.18 5.32
CA GLN A 253 -34.85 1.76 6.64
C GLN A 253 -35.00 3.02 7.50
N GLY A 254 -36.11 3.72 7.27
CA GLY A 254 -36.48 4.96 7.92
C GLY A 254 -37.95 4.91 8.25
N ASP A 255 -38.37 3.85 8.94
CA ASP A 255 -39.62 3.78 9.69
C ASP A 255 -39.37 2.89 10.92
N ALA A 256 -39.03 3.53 12.03
CA ALA A 256 -39.30 3.05 13.38
C ALA A 256 -39.13 4.22 14.37
N ASP A 257 -40.28 4.88 14.58
CA ASP A 257 -40.79 5.45 15.82
C ASP A 257 -40.14 6.68 16.49
N LEU A 258 -41.09 7.53 16.89
CA LEU A 258 -41.04 8.77 17.68
C LEU A 258 -40.32 8.62 19.03
#